data_AF-A0A7C5GUQ3-F1
#
_entry.id   AF-A0A7C5GUQ3-F1
#
_cell.length_a   1.000
_cell.length_b   1.000
_cell.length_c   1.000
_cell.angle_alpha   90.00
_cell.angle_beta   90.00
_cell.angle_gamma   90.00
#
_symmetry.space_group_name_H-M   'P 1'
#
loop_
_entity.id
_entity.type
_entity.pdbx_description
1 polymer ?
#
loop_
_entity_poly.entity_id
_entity_poly.type
_entity_poly.pdbx_seq_one_letter_code
_entity_poly.pdbx_strand_id
1 'polypeptide(L)'
;RVAFHRAKNKDLRSKFGGTLLEPSIRSILTEFDYATYGGAPLLGVNGVCIIGHGRSTPQAVRNAVHLAAKISSTGIVEKIKELSTI
;
A
#
# COMPACT_ATOMS: atom_id res chain seq x y z
N ARG A 1 0.91 -4.12 -16.20
CA ARG A 1 0.42 -4.90 -17.37
C ARG A 1 1.52 -5.28 -18.40
N VAL A 2 2.79 -4.88 -18.20
CA VAL A 2 3.81 -4.88 -19.28
C VAL A 2 4.80 -6.07 -19.26
N ALA A 3 4.96 -6.80 -18.14
CA ALA A 3 5.97 -7.86 -18.02
C ALA A 3 5.52 -9.21 -18.63
N PHE A 4 4.30 -9.68 -18.35
CA PHE A 4 3.84 -11.02 -18.76
C PHE A 4 3.43 -11.15 -20.23
N HIS A 5 3.09 -10.04 -20.89
CA HIS A 5 2.64 -10.10 -22.29
C HIS A 5 3.80 -10.44 -23.26
N ARG A 6 5.06 -10.17 -22.88
CA ARG A 6 6.24 -10.53 -23.68
C ARG A 6 6.58 -12.02 -23.60
N ALA A 7 6.35 -12.67 -22.46
CA ALA A 7 6.61 -14.12 -22.28
C ALA A 7 5.59 -15.00 -23.04
N LYS A 8 4.44 -14.44 -23.44
CA LYS A 8 3.39 -15.17 -24.17
C LYS A 8 3.76 -15.53 -25.61
N ASN A 9 4.83 -14.99 -26.20
CA ASN A 9 5.16 -15.14 -27.62
C ASN A 9 6.52 -15.79 -27.94
N LYS A 10 7.17 -16.46 -26.99
CA LYS A 10 8.34 -17.32 -27.26
C LYS A 10 8.26 -18.60 -26.43
N ASP A 11 8.00 -19.72 -27.09
CA ASP A 11 7.97 -21.09 -26.56
C ASP A 11 6.88 -21.46 -25.55
N LEU A 12 6.33 -22.68 -25.72
CA LEU A 12 5.29 -23.28 -24.87
C LEU A 12 5.68 -23.31 -23.38
N ARG A 13 6.98 -23.51 -23.09
CA ARG A 13 7.53 -23.53 -21.72
C ARG A 13 7.44 -22.15 -21.05
N SER A 14 7.70 -21.07 -21.78
CA SER A 14 7.63 -19.70 -21.25
C SER A 14 6.19 -19.25 -21.00
N LYS A 15 5.24 -19.72 -21.84
CA LYS A 15 3.80 -19.52 -21.59
C LYS A 15 3.37 -20.16 -20.27
N PHE A 16 3.72 -21.44 -20.08
CA PHE A 16 3.31 -22.20 -18.91
C PHE A 16 3.96 -21.66 -17.62
N GLY A 17 5.26 -21.40 -17.66
CA GLY A 17 5.98 -20.77 -16.55
C GLY A 17 5.45 -19.36 -16.23
N GLY A 18 5.14 -18.56 -17.25
CA GLY A 18 4.55 -17.23 -17.06
C GLY A 18 3.18 -17.28 -16.38
N THR A 19 2.27 -18.17 -16.82
CA THR A 19 0.95 -18.30 -16.21
C THR A 19 0.99 -18.84 -14.78
N LEU A 20 1.93 -19.73 -14.46
CA LEU A 20 2.10 -20.27 -13.12
C LEU A 20 2.65 -19.23 -12.13
N LEU A 21 3.56 -18.36 -12.59
CA LEU A 21 4.18 -17.34 -11.75
C LEU A 21 3.33 -16.05 -11.62
N GLU A 22 2.40 -15.81 -12.56
CA GLU A 22 1.52 -14.64 -12.55
C GLU A 22 0.75 -14.41 -11.23
N PRO A 23 0.06 -15.39 -10.64
CA PRO A 23 -0.68 -15.18 -9.39
C PRO A 23 0.23 -14.84 -8.21
N SER A 24 1.38 -15.51 -8.06
CA SER A 24 2.33 -15.25 -6.97
C SER A 24 2.94 -13.85 -7.07
N ILE A 25 3.35 -13.44 -8.28
CA ILE A 25 3.90 -12.10 -8.51
C ILE A 25 2.82 -11.03 -8.29
N ARG A 26 1.56 -11.29 -8.68
CA ARG A 26 0.44 -10.37 -8.39
C ARG A 26 0.15 -10.24 -6.90
N SER A 27 0.21 -11.34 -6.15
CA SER A 27 0.02 -11.32 -4.69
C SER A 27 1.07 -10.43 -4.02
N ILE A 28 2.34 -10.61 -4.36
CA ILE A 28 3.45 -9.79 -3.86
C ILE A 28 3.22 -8.32 -4.21
N LEU A 29 2.91 -8.01 -5.47
CA LEU A 29 2.66 -6.63 -5.90
C LEU A 29 1.45 -5.98 -5.21
N THR A 30 0.45 -6.77 -4.81
CA THR A 30 -0.73 -6.28 -4.08
C THR A 30 -0.38 -5.95 -2.63
N GLU A 31 0.47 -6.77 -1.99
CA GLU A 31 0.97 -6.51 -0.63
C GLU A 31 1.86 -5.25 -0.57
N PHE A 32 2.62 -5.00 -1.63
CA PHE A 32 3.42 -3.78 -1.81
C PHE A 32 2.61 -2.56 -2.29
N ASP A 33 1.31 -2.70 -2.59
CA ASP A 33 0.50 -1.58 -3.04
C ASP A 33 0.01 -0.74 -1.85
N TYR A 34 0.64 0.43 -1.67
CA TYR A 34 0.25 1.47 -0.72
C TYR A 34 -1.22 1.91 -0.88
N ALA A 35 -1.83 1.70 -2.05
CA ALA A 35 -3.24 1.98 -2.28
C ALA A 35 -4.16 1.11 -1.40
N THR A 36 -3.73 -0.10 -1.04
CA THR A 36 -4.51 -1.02 -0.19
C THR A 36 -4.60 -0.53 1.25
N TYR A 37 -3.56 0.14 1.75
CA TYR A 37 -3.53 0.71 3.10
C TYR A 37 -4.09 2.13 3.18
N GLY A 38 -4.20 2.85 2.07
CA GLY A 38 -4.74 4.20 2.01
C GLY A 38 -3.70 5.32 2.21
N GLY A 39 -2.42 5.03 2.01
CA GLY A 39 -1.32 5.99 2.18
C GLY A 39 -0.47 5.74 3.43
N ALA A 40 0.40 6.69 3.75
CA ALA A 40 1.36 6.58 4.85
C ALA A 40 1.05 7.60 5.97
N PRO A 41 1.06 7.20 7.25
CA PRO A 41 0.94 8.15 8.35
C PRO A 41 2.20 9.01 8.47
N LEU A 42 2.02 10.33 8.52
CA LEU A 42 3.07 11.31 8.79
C LEU A 42 3.21 11.51 10.30
N LEU A 43 4.35 11.11 10.85
CA LEU A 43 4.68 11.27 12.27
C LEU A 43 5.42 12.60 12.52
N GLY A 44 5.41 13.07 13.77
CA GLY A 44 6.10 14.30 14.17
C GLY A 44 5.30 15.58 13.95
N VAL A 45 4.04 15.46 13.54
CA VAL A 45 3.07 16.58 13.50
C VAL A 45 2.12 16.49 14.70
N ASN A 46 1.52 17.61 15.10
CA ASN A 46 0.58 17.69 16.22
C ASN A 46 -0.82 17.17 15.84
N GLY A 47 -0.91 15.96 15.28
CA GLY A 47 -2.18 15.35 14.90
C GLY A 47 -2.04 14.13 13.98
N VAL A 48 -3.18 13.60 13.53
CA VAL A 48 -3.23 12.50 12.56
C VAL A 48 -3.17 13.06 11.15
N CYS A 49 -2.11 12.73 10.41
CA CYS A 49 -1.93 13.13 9.02
C CYS A 49 -1.60 11.90 8.17
N ILE A 50 -2.34 11.68 7.08
CA ILE A 50 -2.10 10.60 6.12
C ILE A 50 -1.70 11.20 4.78
N ILE A 51 -0.55 10.79 4.25
CA ILE A 51 -0.05 11.20 2.94
C ILE A 51 -0.48 10.14 1.93
N GLY A 52 -1.39 10.52 1.03
CA GLY A 52 -1.79 9.74 -0.13
C GLY A 52 -0.92 10.03 -1.37
N HIS A 53 -1.00 9.16 -2.37
CA HIS A 53 -0.34 9.39 -3.66
C HIS A 53 -1.25 10.22 -4.59
N GLY A 54 -0.69 11.04 -5.49
CA GLY A 54 -1.50 11.90 -6.37
C GLY A 54 -2.44 11.16 -7.34
N ARG A 55 -2.22 9.85 -7.54
CA ARG A 55 -3.09 8.96 -8.33
C ARG A 55 -4.02 8.11 -7.46
N SER A 56 -4.38 8.58 -6.27
CA SER A 56 -5.23 7.83 -5.34
C SER A 56 -6.60 7.57 -5.95
N THR A 57 -7.01 6.30 -5.98
CA THR A 57 -8.35 5.88 -6.40
C THR A 57 -9.37 6.16 -5.29
N PRO A 58 -10.68 6.14 -5.57
CA PRO A 58 -11.71 6.25 -4.52
C PRO A 58 -11.55 5.22 -3.40
N GLN A 59 -11.10 4.00 -3.73
CA GLN A 59 -10.80 2.96 -2.74
C GLN A 59 -9.62 3.34 -1.85
N ALA A 60 -8.55 3.92 -2.42
CA ALA A 60 -7.40 4.38 -1.65
C ALA A 60 -7.81 5.50 -0.67
N VAL A 61 -8.61 6.47 -1.12
CA VAL A 61 -9.13 7.54 -0.25
C VAL A 61 -10.02 6.98 0.87
N ARG A 62 -10.92 6.04 0.56
CA ARG A 62 -11.74 5.37 1.57
C ARG A 62 -10.87 4.68 2.63
N ASN A 63 -9.85 3.94 2.20
CA ASN A 63 -8.95 3.25 3.11
C ASN A 63 -8.12 4.25 3.94
N ALA A 64 -7.72 5.39 3.37
CA ALA A 64 -7.03 6.47 4.06
C ALA A 64 -7.85 7.02 5.24
N VAL A 65 -9.15 7.23 5.03
CA VAL A 65 -10.07 7.71 6.06
C VAL A 65 -10.22 6.67 7.19
N HIS A 66 -10.34 5.38 6.85
CA HIS A 66 -10.39 4.32 7.85
C HIS A 66 -9.09 4.22 8.65
N LEU A 67 -7.94 4.37 7.98
CA LEU A 67 -6.63 4.40 8.63
C LEU A 67 -6.52 5.61 9.59
N ALA A 68 -6.95 6.79 9.16
CA ALA A 68 -6.96 8.00 9.99
C ALA A 68 -7.84 7.82 11.23
N ALA A 69 -9.05 7.27 11.09
CA ALA A 69 -9.94 6.98 12.21
C ALA A 69 -9.31 5.98 13.20
N LYS A 70 -8.71 4.91 12.68
CA LYS A 70 -8.02 3.91 13.50
C LYS A 70 -6.85 4.53 14.28
N ILE A 71 -6.00 5.32 13.63
CA ILE A 71 -4.86 5.99 14.28
C ILE A 71 -5.33 7.02 15.31
N SER A 72 -6.41 7.75 15.03
CA SER A 72 -6.98 8.70 15.99
C SER A 72 -7.42 8.01 17.29
N SER A 73 -7.88 6.75 17.22
CA SER A 73 -8.29 5.98 18.40
C SER A 73 -7.16 5.33 19.20
N THR A 74 -5.93 5.25 18.66
CA THR A 74 -4.83 4.51 19.31
C THR A 74 -4.02 5.37 20.30
N GLY A 75 -4.22 6.69 20.30
CA GLY A 75 -3.50 7.63 21.15
C GLY A 75 -2.00 7.72 20.84
N ILE A 76 -1.59 7.43 19.59
CA ILE A 76 -0.17 7.36 19.22
C ILE A 76 0.50 8.74 19.21
N VAL A 77 -0.25 9.79 18.89
CA VAL A 77 0.27 11.17 18.84
C VAL A 77 0.64 11.63 20.25
N GLU A 78 -0.22 11.33 21.22
CA GLU A 78 -0.03 11.62 22.64
C GLU A 78 1.19 10.87 23.18
N LYS A 79 1.29 9.56 22.90
CA LYS A 79 2.44 8.74 23.31
C LYS A 79 3.76 9.23 22.73
N ILE A 80 3.79 9.62 21.45
CA ILE A 80 5.01 10.17 20.84
C ILE A 80 5.39 11.49 21.50
N LYS A 81 4.41 12.35 21.80
CA LYS A 81 4.63 13.64 22.47
C LYS A 81 5.18 13.47 23.89
N GLU A 82 4.66 12.51 24.64
CA GLU A 82 5.17 12.16 25.98
C GLU A 82 6.63 11.70 25.90
N LEU A 83 6.97 10.83 24.96
CA LEU A 83 8.34 10.33 24.76
C LEU A 83 9.32 11.42 24.32
N SER A 84 8.88 12.41 23.53
CA SER A 84 9.74 13.49 23.06
C SER A 84 10.00 14.59 24.09
N THR A 85 9.31 14.56 25.23
CA THR A 85 9.41 15.59 26.30
C THR A 85 10.34 15.15 27.44
N ILE A 86 10.98 13.98 27.30
CA ILE A 86 12.02 13.44 28.21
C ILE A 86 13.39 13.93 27.74
#